data_AF-A0A841R8K9-F1
#
_entry.id   AF-A0A841R8K9-F1
#
_cell.length_a   1.000
_cell.length_b   1.000
_cell.length_c   1.000
_cell.angle_alpha   90.00
_cell.angle_beta   90.00
_cell.angle_gamma   90.00
#
_symmetry.space_group_name_H-M   'P 1'
#
loop_
_entity.id
_entity.type
_entity.pdbx_description
1 polymer ?
#
loop_
_entity_poly.entity_id
_entity_poly.type
_entity_poly.pdbx_seq_one_letter_code
_entity_poly.pdbx_strand_id
1 'polypeptide(L)'
;MMIQLFRNRLFLFFTLAAPLFFSCTPGEFSIYLGTGKDKELVRLFSLIEEVDHQNPYHQEQHFIIVNRIISEYRSMDELEKMNLFLIDYMGDHPNDPYTAFYLLNIAQNYSGRDARKVAETYFRRILVNYPDLRIGGRSIHQVVLEELAFHSDDYEERVRSFNELLNRFPAEVDRGQIYYYLGKSYEKLGFWDEAFAAYEDFLESPETEIAGDPQARIRLTNLLRFQRSDKSWTRDNLMDLLASIRWAVYNKKAETLRRYQSEKFFTMSWSQDETDLFTHTNIDIPSFFNRNVQVRSVLDPMSNEKEAFVRSWGWSYRIPTWYLYFKKIDYPADPEINGRWEWAGIYFGDTF
;
A
#
# COMPACT_ATOMS: atom_id res chain seq x y z
N MET A 1 -86.01 67.40 -27.26
CA MET A 1 -85.75 66.24 -28.15
C MET A 1 -85.47 65.03 -27.26
N MET A 2 -86.40 64.06 -27.26
CA MET A 2 -86.40 62.69 -26.69
C MET A 2 -86.03 62.48 -25.20
N ILE A 3 -86.99 62.17 -24.31
CA ILE A 3 -87.55 60.84 -23.93
C ILE A 3 -86.53 60.00 -23.12
N GLN A 4 -86.57 59.95 -21.79
CA GLN A 4 -87.40 59.16 -20.85
C GLN A 4 -86.90 57.70 -20.54
N LEU A 5 -86.78 57.44 -19.21
CA LEU A 5 -87.09 56.21 -18.44
C LEU A 5 -85.99 55.17 -18.07
N PHE A 6 -85.80 55.07 -16.73
CA PHE A 6 -85.71 53.89 -15.82
C PHE A 6 -84.76 52.71 -16.10
N ARG A 7 -84.04 52.21 -15.05
CA ARG A 7 -84.46 51.07 -14.19
C ARG A 7 -83.36 50.60 -13.21
N ASN A 8 -83.75 50.31 -11.95
CA ASN A 8 -83.00 49.66 -10.87
C ASN A 8 -82.28 48.36 -11.27
N ARG A 9 -81.12 48.06 -10.65
CA ARG A 9 -80.67 46.69 -10.35
C ARG A 9 -79.85 46.55 -9.05
N LEU A 10 -80.26 45.54 -8.28
CA LEU A 10 -79.59 44.79 -7.21
C LEU A 10 -78.07 44.61 -7.44
N PHE A 11 -77.27 44.73 -6.38
CA PHE A 11 -75.94 44.12 -6.30
C PHE A 11 -75.94 43.01 -5.24
N LEU A 12 -75.72 41.78 -5.71
CA LEU A 12 -75.51 40.56 -4.93
C LEU A 12 -74.08 40.54 -4.37
N PHE A 13 -73.98 40.16 -3.09
CA PHE A 13 -72.73 39.71 -2.46
C PHE A 13 -72.24 38.42 -3.12
N PHE A 14 -71.02 38.41 -3.65
CA PHE A 14 -70.29 37.20 -4.00
C PHE A 14 -69.15 37.02 -2.99
N THR A 15 -69.33 36.10 -2.05
CA THR A 15 -68.26 35.53 -1.23
C THR A 15 -67.39 34.64 -2.12
N LEU A 16 -66.17 35.08 -2.41
CA LEU A 16 -65.16 34.29 -3.10
C LEU A 16 -64.58 33.28 -2.10
N ALA A 17 -64.97 32.02 -2.20
CA ALA A 17 -64.28 30.92 -1.54
C ALA A 17 -62.95 30.67 -2.26
N ALA A 18 -61.85 31.05 -1.62
CA ALA A 18 -60.51 30.69 -2.08
C ALA A 18 -60.25 29.21 -1.78
N PRO A 19 -59.90 28.36 -2.76
CA PRO A 19 -59.43 27.03 -2.47
C PRO A 19 -58.03 27.15 -1.85
N LEU A 20 -57.89 26.66 -0.61
CA LEU A 20 -56.59 26.37 0.00
C LEU A 20 -55.94 25.26 -0.84
N PHE A 21 -55.12 25.65 -1.81
CA PHE A 21 -54.13 24.75 -2.37
C PHE A 21 -53.12 24.48 -1.25
N PHE A 22 -53.20 23.30 -0.63
CA PHE A 22 -52.06 22.71 0.05
C PHE A 22 -50.98 22.47 -1.01
N SER A 23 -50.14 23.48 -1.20
CA SER A 23 -48.85 23.34 -1.84
C SER A 23 -48.01 22.45 -0.94
N CYS A 24 -47.97 21.14 -1.21
CA CYS A 24 -46.82 20.34 -0.80
C CYS A 24 -45.61 20.90 -1.55
N THR A 25 -44.94 21.88 -0.95
CA THR A 25 -43.56 22.17 -1.33
C THR A 25 -42.80 20.86 -1.16
N PRO A 26 -42.13 20.34 -2.21
CA PRO A 26 -41.24 19.21 -2.04
C PRO A 26 -40.26 19.55 -0.91
N GLY A 27 -40.09 18.64 0.05
CA GLY A 27 -39.12 18.81 1.13
C GLY A 27 -37.72 19.06 0.56
N GLU A 28 -36.88 19.76 1.31
CA GLU A 28 -35.53 20.18 0.90
C GLU A 28 -34.68 18.99 0.41
N PHE A 29 -34.84 17.82 1.02
CA PHE A 29 -34.11 16.61 0.63
C PHE A 29 -34.82 15.73 -0.42
N SER A 30 -35.98 16.15 -0.92
CA SER A 30 -36.74 15.38 -1.93
C SER A 30 -36.00 15.21 -3.26
N ILE A 31 -35.01 16.07 -3.53
CA ILE A 31 -34.18 16.02 -4.74
C ILE A 31 -33.20 14.85 -4.77
N TYR A 32 -32.91 14.21 -3.63
CA TYR A 32 -32.00 13.06 -3.55
C TYR A 32 -32.73 11.70 -3.66
N LEU A 33 -34.05 11.71 -3.84
CA LEU A 33 -34.83 10.49 -4.06
C LEU A 33 -34.50 9.86 -5.43
N GLY A 34 -34.28 8.54 -5.46
CA GLY A 34 -33.99 7.79 -6.68
C GLY A 34 -35.18 7.64 -7.64
N THR A 35 -34.94 6.97 -8.78
CA THR A 35 -35.98 6.67 -9.79
C THR A 35 -37.07 5.73 -9.24
N GLY A 36 -36.72 4.93 -8.23
CA GLY A 36 -37.66 4.31 -7.31
C GLY A 36 -37.81 5.17 -6.06
N LYS A 37 -39.05 5.54 -5.71
CA LYS A 37 -39.36 6.15 -4.42
C LYS A 37 -39.21 5.10 -3.33
N ASP A 38 -37.99 4.95 -2.80
CA ASP A 38 -37.80 4.11 -1.62
C ASP A 38 -38.58 4.75 -0.46
N LYS A 39 -39.59 4.02 0.00
CA LYS A 39 -40.49 4.49 1.06
C LYS A 39 -39.71 4.80 2.33
N GLU A 40 -38.59 4.11 2.55
CA GLU A 40 -37.75 4.35 3.72
C GLU A 40 -36.97 5.65 3.59
N LEU A 41 -36.30 5.92 2.45
CA LEU A 41 -35.63 7.21 2.24
C LEU A 41 -36.59 8.39 2.33
N VAL A 42 -37.80 8.28 1.76
CA VAL A 42 -38.83 9.32 1.89
C VAL A 42 -39.14 9.58 3.36
N ARG A 43 -39.33 8.52 4.15
CA ARG A 43 -39.62 8.63 5.57
C ARG A 43 -38.46 9.25 6.35
N LEU A 44 -37.23 8.86 6.06
CA LEU A 44 -36.02 9.37 6.72
C LEU A 44 -35.80 10.85 6.41
N PHE A 45 -36.03 11.28 5.16
CA PHE A 45 -35.95 12.69 4.79
C PHE A 45 -37.02 13.54 5.46
N SER A 46 -38.27 13.06 5.54
CA SER A 46 -39.29 13.77 6.31
C SER A 46 -38.96 13.84 7.80
N LEU A 47 -38.32 12.80 8.34
CA LEU A 47 -37.94 12.76 9.76
C LEU A 47 -36.80 13.75 10.07
N ILE A 48 -35.77 13.84 9.23
CA ILE A 48 -34.68 14.80 9.48
C ILE A 48 -35.18 16.25 9.36
N GLU A 49 -36.03 16.55 8.38
CA GLU A 49 -36.69 17.88 8.24
C GLU A 49 -37.53 18.22 9.49
N GLU A 50 -38.25 17.24 10.04
CA GLU A 50 -39.03 17.44 11.27
C GLU A 50 -38.12 17.77 12.47
N VAL A 51 -37.00 17.05 12.63
CA VAL A 51 -36.06 17.30 13.72
C VAL A 51 -35.38 18.66 13.56
N ASP A 52 -34.97 19.02 12.34
CA ASP A 52 -34.37 20.34 12.02
C ASP A 52 -35.32 21.48 12.39
N HIS A 53 -36.62 21.33 12.12
CA HIS A 53 -37.64 22.31 12.49
C HIS A 53 -37.91 22.41 13.99
N GLN A 54 -37.82 21.30 14.73
CA GLN A 54 -38.12 21.29 16.17
C GLN A 54 -36.97 21.89 16.99
N ASN A 55 -35.73 21.45 16.73
CA ASN A 55 -34.56 21.96 17.42
C ASN A 55 -33.26 21.55 16.67
N PRO A 56 -32.60 22.49 15.98
CA PRO A 56 -31.39 22.23 15.17
C PRO A 56 -30.18 21.68 15.93
N TYR A 57 -30.24 21.66 17.27
CA TYR A 57 -29.13 21.23 18.13
C TYR A 57 -29.23 19.77 18.58
N HIS A 58 -30.18 18.96 18.08
CA HIS A 58 -30.26 17.52 18.35
C HIS A 58 -29.28 16.69 17.51
N GLN A 59 -28.00 16.98 17.66
CA GLN A 59 -26.90 16.39 16.88
C GLN A 59 -26.89 14.85 16.88
N GLU A 60 -27.22 14.21 18.00
CA GLU A 60 -27.30 12.75 18.09
C GLU A 60 -28.46 12.17 17.27
N GLN A 61 -29.62 12.84 17.26
CA GLN A 61 -30.79 12.38 16.50
C GLN A 61 -30.53 12.54 15.00
N HIS A 62 -29.95 13.69 14.61
CA HIS A 62 -29.50 13.92 13.25
C HIS A 62 -28.53 12.83 12.80
N PHE A 63 -27.49 12.56 13.60
CA PHE A 63 -26.52 11.51 13.29
C PHE A 63 -27.17 10.14 13.07
N ILE A 64 -28.13 9.74 13.91
CA ILE A 64 -28.83 8.46 13.75
C ILE A 64 -29.57 8.41 12.40
N ILE A 65 -30.27 9.48 12.05
CA ILE A 65 -31.07 9.55 10.81
C ILE A 65 -30.14 9.60 9.59
N VAL A 66 -29.12 10.47 9.59
CA VAL A 66 -28.14 10.60 8.51
C VAL A 66 -27.37 9.29 8.31
N ASN A 67 -26.93 8.64 9.39
CA ASN A 67 -26.26 7.33 9.30
C ASN A 67 -27.17 6.24 8.73
N ARG A 68 -28.49 6.31 9.01
CA ARG A 68 -29.46 5.42 8.37
C ARG A 68 -29.61 5.72 6.88
N ILE A 69 -29.69 6.99 6.49
CA ILE A 69 -29.73 7.42 5.08
C ILE A 69 -28.48 6.93 4.32
N ILE A 70 -27.29 7.08 4.91
CA ILE A 70 -26.03 6.53 4.37
C ILE A 70 -26.15 5.02 4.14
N SER A 71 -26.67 4.29 5.12
CA SER A 71 -26.84 2.83 5.03
C SER A 71 -27.79 2.42 3.91
N GLU A 72 -28.89 3.16 3.72
CA GLU A 72 -29.84 2.90 2.63
C GLU A 72 -29.21 3.20 1.26
N TYR A 73 -28.51 4.32 1.09
CA TYR A 73 -27.83 4.59 -0.18
C TYR A 73 -26.76 3.55 -0.53
N ARG A 74 -26.01 3.07 0.47
CA ARG A 74 -25.03 1.98 0.27
C ARG A 74 -25.71 0.66 -0.13
N SER A 75 -26.88 0.35 0.43
CA SER A 75 -27.61 -0.88 0.09
C SER A 75 -28.13 -0.87 -1.36
N MET A 76 -28.41 0.32 -1.88
CA MET A 76 -28.87 0.56 -3.25
C MET A 76 -27.74 0.78 -4.26
N ASP A 77 -26.47 0.85 -3.82
CA ASP A 77 -25.31 1.23 -4.65
C ASP A 77 -25.45 2.63 -5.29
N GLU A 78 -26.14 3.55 -4.63
CA GLU A 78 -26.44 4.91 -5.10
C GLU A 78 -25.48 5.93 -4.45
N LEU A 79 -24.18 5.68 -4.60
CA LEU A 79 -23.10 6.38 -3.87
C LEU A 79 -22.95 7.85 -4.26
N GLU A 80 -23.21 8.21 -5.52
CA GLU A 80 -23.18 9.60 -5.98
C GLU A 80 -24.27 10.43 -5.29
N LYS A 81 -25.49 9.89 -5.16
CA LYS A 81 -26.58 10.56 -4.46
C LYS A 81 -26.29 10.72 -2.97
N MET A 82 -25.69 9.68 -2.36
CA MET A 82 -25.20 9.75 -0.98
C MET A 82 -24.23 10.91 -0.81
N ASN A 83 -23.25 11.04 -1.70
CA ASN A 83 -22.24 12.08 -1.62
C ASN A 83 -22.85 13.48 -1.77
N LEU A 84 -23.77 13.67 -2.73
CA LEU A 84 -24.47 14.94 -2.92
C LEU A 84 -25.28 15.32 -1.67
N PHE A 85 -26.09 14.39 -1.15
CA PHE A 85 -26.86 14.60 0.07
C PHE A 85 -25.95 15.01 1.25
N LEU A 86 -24.85 14.30 1.46
CA LEU A 86 -23.94 14.60 2.58
C LEU A 86 -23.24 15.95 2.41
N ILE A 87 -22.87 16.34 1.19
CA ILE A 87 -22.25 17.64 0.91
C ILE A 87 -23.21 18.77 1.27
N ASP A 88 -24.47 18.66 0.84
CA ASP A 88 -25.48 19.68 1.10
C ASP A 88 -25.87 19.71 2.58
N TYR A 89 -26.08 18.53 3.20
CA TYR A 89 -26.35 18.40 4.63
C TYR A 89 -25.28 19.08 5.50
N MET A 90 -23.99 18.85 5.22
CA MET A 90 -22.88 19.50 5.94
C MET A 90 -22.80 21.01 5.67
N GLY A 91 -23.27 21.47 4.51
CA GLY A 91 -23.37 22.89 4.17
C GLY A 91 -24.39 23.61 5.04
N ASP A 92 -25.53 22.97 5.28
CA ASP A 92 -26.60 23.48 6.14
C ASP A 92 -26.29 23.32 7.64
N HIS A 93 -25.44 22.35 7.97
CA HIS A 93 -25.04 22.01 9.34
C HIS A 93 -23.52 22.14 9.58
N PRO A 94 -22.90 23.33 9.41
CA PRO A 94 -21.45 23.49 9.43
C PRO A 94 -20.79 23.22 10.80
N ASN A 95 -21.58 23.16 11.87
CA ASN A 95 -21.11 22.90 13.24
C ASN A 95 -21.50 21.49 13.74
N ASP A 96 -21.91 20.58 12.85
CA ASP A 96 -22.23 19.20 13.23
C ASP A 96 -20.96 18.47 13.70
N PRO A 97 -20.91 17.99 14.96
CA PRO A 97 -19.74 17.29 15.52
C PRO A 97 -19.40 16.00 14.76
N TYR A 98 -20.32 15.43 13.98
CA TYR A 98 -20.14 14.20 13.19
C TYR A 98 -19.66 14.47 11.75
N THR A 99 -19.32 15.70 11.39
CA THR A 99 -18.88 16.06 10.04
C THR A 99 -17.67 15.21 9.57
N ALA A 100 -16.74 14.89 10.46
CA ALA A 100 -15.62 14.00 10.14
C ALA A 100 -16.08 12.61 9.68
N PHE A 101 -17.18 12.09 10.24
CA PHE A 101 -17.76 10.81 9.85
C PHE A 101 -18.41 10.87 8.46
N TYR A 102 -19.13 11.94 8.14
CA TYR A 102 -19.73 12.10 6.82
C TYR A 102 -18.66 12.29 5.74
N LEU A 103 -17.62 13.09 6.02
CA LEU A 103 -16.48 13.23 5.12
C LEU A 103 -15.74 11.92 4.91
N LEU A 104 -15.59 11.09 5.96
CA LEU A 104 -14.99 9.77 5.83
C LEU A 104 -15.79 8.90 4.86
N ASN A 105 -17.13 8.91 4.97
CA ASN A 105 -17.99 8.16 4.06
C ASN A 105 -17.85 8.62 2.60
N ILE A 106 -17.78 9.93 2.36
CA ILE A 106 -17.52 10.50 1.03
C ILE A 106 -16.14 10.07 0.52
N ALA A 107 -15.11 10.18 1.36
CA ALA A 107 -13.74 9.83 0.99
C ALA A 107 -13.63 8.36 0.59
N GLN A 108 -14.22 7.45 1.36
CA GLN A 108 -14.24 6.01 1.08
C GLN A 108 -14.91 5.68 -0.26
N ASN A 109 -15.97 6.41 -0.62
CA ASN A 109 -16.60 6.23 -1.93
C ASN A 109 -15.67 6.64 -3.09
N TYR A 110 -14.78 7.61 -2.86
CA TYR A 110 -13.77 8.02 -3.84
C TYR A 110 -12.46 7.22 -3.77
N SER A 111 -12.29 6.27 -2.83
CA SER A 111 -11.04 5.50 -2.67
C SER A 111 -10.71 4.56 -3.84
N GLY A 112 -11.61 4.43 -4.83
CA GLY A 112 -11.33 3.75 -6.10
C GLY A 112 -10.16 4.37 -6.88
N ARG A 113 -9.53 3.58 -7.76
CA ARG A 113 -8.28 3.97 -8.46
C ARG A 113 -8.38 5.31 -9.21
N ASP A 114 -9.51 5.60 -9.84
CA ASP A 114 -9.66 6.80 -10.68
C ASP A 114 -9.87 8.09 -9.87
N ALA A 115 -10.35 7.99 -8.63
CA ALA A 115 -10.70 9.14 -7.78
C ALA A 115 -9.87 9.24 -6.49
N ARG A 116 -8.82 8.43 -6.35
CA ARG A 116 -7.99 8.35 -5.13
C ARG A 116 -7.48 9.71 -4.63
N LYS A 117 -7.03 10.59 -5.51
CA LYS A 117 -6.56 11.94 -5.12
C LYS A 117 -7.66 12.79 -4.47
N VAL A 118 -8.92 12.57 -4.87
CA VAL A 118 -10.09 13.22 -4.25
C VAL A 118 -10.29 12.66 -2.85
N ALA A 119 -10.25 11.32 -2.68
CA ALA A 119 -10.32 10.69 -1.36
C ALA A 119 -9.22 11.19 -0.41
N GLU A 120 -7.97 11.23 -0.86
CA GLU A 120 -6.84 11.77 -0.08
C GLU A 120 -7.05 13.22 0.36
N THR A 121 -7.69 14.04 -0.48
CA THR A 121 -8.00 15.43 -0.13
C THR A 121 -9.02 15.49 1.01
N TYR A 122 -10.05 14.65 0.98
CA TYR A 122 -11.00 14.53 2.09
C TYR A 122 -10.35 13.98 3.35
N PHE A 123 -9.51 12.94 3.23
CA PHE A 123 -8.74 12.37 4.34
C PHE A 123 -7.87 13.42 5.04
N ARG A 124 -7.08 14.19 4.29
CA ARG A 124 -6.29 15.29 4.86
C ARG A 124 -7.17 16.35 5.51
N ARG A 125 -8.31 16.69 4.90
CA ARG A 125 -9.26 17.65 5.47
C ARG A 125 -9.80 17.16 6.83
N ILE A 126 -10.09 15.86 6.97
CA ILE A 126 -10.53 15.25 8.22
C ILE A 126 -9.45 15.45 9.30
N LEU A 127 -8.23 15.00 9.04
CA LEU A 127 -7.13 15.04 10.02
C LEU A 127 -6.79 16.46 10.51
N VAL A 128 -6.89 17.46 9.62
CA VAL A 128 -6.48 18.84 9.93
C VAL A 128 -7.58 19.65 10.59
N ASN A 129 -8.83 19.50 10.17
CA ASN A 129 -9.89 20.46 10.52
C ASN A 129 -10.90 19.93 11.52
N TYR A 130 -10.93 18.62 11.79
CA TYR A 130 -11.93 18.03 12.66
C TYR A 130 -11.26 17.24 13.79
N PRO A 131 -11.85 17.28 15.00
CA PRO A 131 -11.38 16.45 16.10
C PRO A 131 -11.65 14.97 15.83
N ASP A 132 -10.84 14.11 16.44
CA ASP A 132 -11.03 12.67 16.31
C ASP A 132 -12.32 12.21 16.99
N LEU A 133 -13.06 11.35 16.30
CA LEU A 133 -14.29 10.74 16.80
C LEU A 133 -14.10 9.23 16.88
N ARG A 134 -14.68 8.62 17.91
CA ARG A 134 -14.74 7.16 18.05
C ARG A 134 -16.16 6.67 17.78
N ILE A 135 -16.36 6.01 16.65
CA ILE A 135 -17.64 5.42 16.25
C ILE A 135 -17.51 3.91 16.29
N GLY A 136 -18.38 3.24 17.06
CA GLY A 136 -18.34 1.78 17.21
C GLY A 136 -17.02 1.24 17.78
N GLY A 137 -16.33 2.05 18.60
CA GLY A 137 -15.03 1.68 19.18
C GLY A 137 -13.82 1.89 18.26
N ARG A 138 -14.01 2.41 17.04
CA ARG A 138 -12.93 2.71 16.09
C ARG A 138 -12.74 4.22 15.93
N SER A 139 -11.48 4.67 15.95
CA SER A 139 -11.12 6.07 15.70
C SER A 139 -11.24 6.40 14.21
N ILE A 140 -11.85 7.54 13.88
CA ILE A 140 -11.90 8.05 12.51
C ILE A 140 -10.50 8.43 12.04
N HIS A 141 -9.70 9.11 12.88
CA HIS A 141 -8.34 9.49 12.49
C HIS A 141 -7.48 8.25 12.24
N GLN A 142 -7.64 7.19 13.03
CA GLN A 142 -6.96 5.92 12.76
C GLN A 142 -7.33 5.37 11.38
N VAL A 143 -8.62 5.27 11.04
CA VAL A 143 -9.08 4.80 9.73
C VAL A 143 -8.48 5.63 8.61
N VAL A 144 -8.52 6.96 8.75
CA VAL A 144 -8.00 7.88 7.74
C VAL A 144 -6.49 7.72 7.56
N LEU A 145 -5.74 7.58 8.65
CA LEU A 145 -4.30 7.35 8.61
C LEU A 145 -3.96 5.99 8.00
N GLU A 146 -4.73 4.93 8.27
CA GLU A 146 -4.57 3.63 7.62
C GLU A 146 -4.79 3.74 6.10
N GLU A 147 -5.85 4.42 5.67
CA GLU A 147 -6.12 4.66 4.24
C GLU A 147 -4.96 5.39 3.56
N LEU A 148 -4.47 6.48 4.15
CA LEU A 148 -3.34 7.25 3.61
C LEU A 148 -2.04 6.44 3.62
N ALA A 149 -1.77 5.69 4.70
CA ALA A 149 -0.52 4.94 4.86
C ALA A 149 -0.40 3.75 3.90
N PHE A 150 -1.50 3.03 3.66
CA PHE A 150 -1.47 1.80 2.85
C PHE A 150 -1.85 2.03 1.39
N HIS A 151 -2.59 3.08 1.07
CA HIS A 151 -3.18 3.25 -0.27
C HIS A 151 -2.77 4.52 -1.00
N SER A 152 -2.08 5.48 -0.36
CA SER A 152 -1.59 6.65 -1.08
C SER A 152 -0.50 6.29 -2.10
N ASP A 153 -0.48 7.01 -3.22
CA ASP A 153 0.58 6.91 -4.23
C ASP A 153 1.80 7.80 -3.88
N ASP A 154 1.64 8.71 -2.91
CA ASP A 154 2.67 9.62 -2.38
C ASP A 154 3.39 8.95 -1.20
N TYR A 155 4.66 8.58 -1.37
CA TYR A 155 5.40 7.85 -0.33
C TYR A 155 5.71 8.72 0.89
N GLU A 156 5.84 10.03 0.74
CA GLU A 156 6.01 10.96 1.86
C GLU A 156 4.75 11.04 2.73
N GLU A 157 3.56 11.02 2.11
CA GLU A 157 2.28 10.93 2.84
C GLU A 157 2.16 9.61 3.59
N ARG A 158 2.59 8.50 2.97
CA ARG A 158 2.62 7.19 3.64
C ARG A 158 3.51 7.20 4.87
N VAL A 159 4.73 7.72 4.74
CA VAL A 159 5.68 7.85 5.85
C VAL A 159 5.09 8.68 6.99
N ARG A 160 4.50 9.85 6.69
CA ARG A 160 3.84 10.68 7.70
C ARG A 160 2.72 9.91 8.42
N SER A 161 1.88 9.24 7.66
CA SER A 161 0.71 8.52 8.19
C SER A 161 1.11 7.32 9.05
N PHE A 162 2.09 6.53 8.62
CA PHE A 162 2.66 5.43 9.41
C PHE A 162 3.24 5.91 10.75
N ASN A 163 4.00 7.00 10.73
CA ASN A 163 4.55 7.58 11.96
C ASN A 163 3.44 8.09 12.90
N GLU A 164 2.38 8.70 12.37
CA GLU A 164 1.22 9.08 13.19
C GLU A 164 0.48 7.87 13.77
N LEU A 165 0.32 6.78 13.01
CA LEU A 165 -0.27 5.54 13.51
C LEU A 165 0.54 4.98 14.69
N LEU A 166 1.86 4.90 14.54
CA LEU A 166 2.75 4.41 15.61
C LEU A 166 2.73 5.30 16.86
N ASN A 167 2.52 6.61 16.70
CA ASN A 167 2.53 7.56 17.81
C ASN A 167 1.19 7.63 18.54
N ARG A 168 0.08 7.66 17.80
CA ARG A 168 -1.27 7.93 18.32
C ARG A 168 -2.06 6.66 18.61
N PHE A 169 -1.80 5.60 17.86
CA PHE A 169 -2.54 4.33 17.94
C PHE A 169 -1.63 3.11 18.16
N PRO A 170 -0.56 3.18 19.00
CA PRO A 170 0.45 2.12 19.09
C PRO A 170 -0.09 0.76 19.53
N ALA A 171 -1.20 0.73 20.26
CA ALA A 171 -1.83 -0.50 20.77
C ALA A 171 -2.96 -1.03 19.86
N GLU A 172 -3.35 -0.27 18.83
CA GLU A 172 -4.47 -0.60 17.94
C GLU A 172 -4.01 -1.04 16.55
N VAL A 173 -2.69 -1.07 16.30
CA VAL A 173 -2.08 -1.39 15.01
C VAL A 173 -1.02 -2.49 15.12
N ASP A 174 -0.80 -3.22 14.03
CA ASP A 174 0.34 -4.15 13.92
C ASP A 174 1.61 -3.35 13.64
N ARG A 175 2.42 -3.15 14.69
CA ARG A 175 3.66 -2.37 14.63
C ARG A 175 4.66 -2.95 13.63
N GLY A 176 4.84 -4.26 13.61
CA GLY A 176 5.75 -4.90 12.67
C GLY A 176 5.30 -4.66 11.22
N GLN A 177 3.99 -4.76 10.96
CA GLN A 177 3.46 -4.51 9.63
C GLN A 177 3.75 -3.07 9.19
N ILE A 178 3.53 -2.09 10.09
CA ILE A 178 3.84 -0.69 9.81
C ILE A 178 5.32 -0.51 9.50
N TYR A 179 6.22 -1.04 10.33
CA TYR A 179 7.67 -0.89 10.12
C TYR A 179 8.14 -1.50 8.79
N TYR A 180 7.58 -2.64 8.38
CA TYR A 180 7.85 -3.21 7.06
C TYR A 180 7.48 -2.23 5.94
N TYR A 181 6.25 -1.71 5.93
CA TYR A 181 5.80 -0.80 4.87
C TYR A 181 6.41 0.60 4.97
N LEU A 182 6.80 1.04 6.17
CA LEU A 182 7.55 2.25 6.38
C LEU A 182 8.94 2.12 5.73
N GLY A 183 9.65 1.00 5.96
CA GLY A 183 10.91 0.70 5.28
C GLY A 183 10.77 0.65 3.75
N LYS A 184 9.71 -0.01 3.23
CA LYS A 184 9.41 0.01 1.79
C LYS A 184 9.19 1.42 1.25
N SER A 185 8.56 2.29 2.04
CA SER A 185 8.29 3.68 1.64
C SER A 185 9.57 4.50 1.63
N TYR A 186 10.43 4.34 2.64
CA TYR A 186 11.74 4.97 2.68
C TYR A 186 12.66 4.53 1.52
N GLU A 187 12.67 3.25 1.15
CA GLU A 187 13.39 2.79 -0.06
C GLU A 187 12.93 3.52 -1.32
N LYS A 188 11.62 3.75 -1.47
CA LYS A 188 11.05 4.41 -2.64
C LYS A 188 11.42 5.89 -2.71
N LEU A 189 11.67 6.49 -1.56
CA LEU A 189 12.18 7.86 -1.41
C LEU A 189 13.71 7.95 -1.52
N GLY A 190 14.42 6.81 -1.50
CA GLY A 190 15.88 6.77 -1.45
C GLY A 190 16.48 7.07 -0.07
N PHE A 191 15.66 7.06 0.98
CA PHE A 191 16.07 7.23 2.38
C PHE A 191 16.53 5.88 2.95
N TRP A 192 17.71 5.44 2.50
CA TRP A 192 18.19 4.08 2.76
C TRP A 192 18.50 3.79 4.22
N ASP A 193 19.06 4.75 4.96
CA ASP A 193 19.38 4.56 6.39
C ASP A 193 18.09 4.35 7.21
N GLU A 194 17.07 5.17 6.95
CA GLU A 194 15.74 5.05 7.55
C GLU A 194 15.04 3.77 7.13
N ALA A 195 15.21 3.33 5.88
CA ALA A 195 14.69 2.07 5.40
C ALA A 195 15.28 0.89 6.17
N PHE A 196 16.61 0.85 6.34
CA PHE A 196 17.28 -0.21 7.09
C PHE A 196 16.88 -0.21 8.57
N ALA A 197 16.79 0.96 9.21
CA ALA A 197 16.32 1.06 10.59
C ALA A 197 14.88 0.52 10.73
N ALA A 198 13.96 0.91 9.84
CA ALA A 198 12.59 0.40 9.87
C ALA A 198 12.51 -1.12 9.62
N TYR A 199 13.38 -1.68 8.77
CA TYR A 199 13.44 -3.13 8.59
C TYR A 199 13.99 -3.85 9.81
N GLU A 200 14.95 -3.27 10.53
CA GLU A 200 15.42 -3.79 11.81
C GLU A 200 14.26 -3.86 12.81
N ASP A 201 13.49 -2.78 12.96
CA ASP A 201 12.30 -2.74 13.83
C ASP A 201 11.25 -3.80 13.44
N PHE A 202 11.01 -4.03 12.14
CA PHE A 202 10.13 -5.11 11.67
C PHE A 202 10.65 -6.50 12.07
N LEU A 203 11.95 -6.72 12.03
CA LEU A 203 12.55 -8.00 12.41
C LEU A 203 12.40 -8.30 13.91
N GLU A 204 12.19 -7.28 14.75
CA GLU A 204 11.91 -7.41 16.19
C GLU A 204 10.48 -7.89 16.51
N SER A 205 9.55 -7.88 15.53
CA SER A 205 8.18 -8.40 15.65
C SER A 205 8.04 -9.75 14.94
N PRO A 206 8.49 -10.89 15.53
CA PRO A 206 8.52 -12.19 14.86
C PRO A 206 7.13 -12.74 14.48
N GLU A 207 6.09 -12.34 15.20
CA GLU A 207 4.69 -12.74 15.01
C GLU A 207 4.00 -12.04 13.83
N THR A 208 4.52 -10.89 13.37
CA THR A 208 3.94 -10.17 12.23
C THR A 208 4.15 -10.95 10.94
N GLU A 209 3.04 -11.20 10.23
CA GLU A 209 3.01 -11.74 8.88
C GLU A 209 2.68 -10.66 7.85
N ILE A 210 3.42 -10.63 6.73
CA ILE A 210 3.16 -9.69 5.64
C ILE A 210 2.31 -10.38 4.59
N ALA A 211 1.05 -9.94 4.47
CA ALA A 211 0.11 -10.45 3.48
C ALA A 211 0.68 -10.33 2.06
N GLY A 212 0.63 -11.42 1.29
CA GLY A 212 1.17 -11.49 -0.07
C GLY A 212 2.70 -11.62 -0.15
N ASP A 213 3.40 -11.64 0.98
CA ASP A 213 4.86 -11.69 1.02
C ASP A 213 5.40 -12.56 2.19
N PRO A 214 5.20 -13.89 2.14
CA PRO A 214 5.60 -14.79 3.23
C PRO A 214 7.12 -14.87 3.45
N GLN A 215 7.92 -14.42 2.47
CA GLN A 215 9.38 -14.46 2.53
C GLN A 215 10.01 -13.11 2.92
N ALA A 216 9.19 -12.11 3.28
CA ALA A 216 9.64 -10.76 3.67
C ALA A 216 10.78 -10.80 4.69
N ARG A 217 10.59 -11.57 5.77
CA ARG A 217 11.56 -11.68 6.88
C ARG A 217 12.90 -12.24 6.42
N ILE A 218 12.90 -13.35 5.67
CA ILE A 218 14.13 -13.98 5.18
C ILE A 218 14.87 -13.03 4.23
N ARG A 219 14.14 -12.36 3.32
CA ARG A 219 14.77 -11.40 2.40
C ARG A 219 15.37 -10.21 3.12
N LEU A 220 14.67 -9.62 4.08
CA LEU A 220 15.16 -8.47 4.84
C LEU A 220 16.32 -8.82 5.78
N THR A 221 16.30 -10.00 6.41
CA THR A 221 17.45 -10.51 7.16
C THR A 221 18.70 -10.61 6.28
N ASN A 222 18.56 -11.16 5.06
CA ASN A 222 19.68 -11.26 4.13
C ASN A 222 20.15 -9.88 3.64
N LEU A 223 19.23 -8.95 3.37
CA LEU A 223 19.54 -7.58 2.99
C LEU A 223 20.34 -6.86 4.08
N LEU A 224 19.91 -6.92 5.34
CA LEU A 224 20.60 -6.29 6.46
C LEU A 224 21.95 -6.94 6.75
N ARG A 225 22.06 -8.28 6.61
CA ARG A 225 23.33 -8.98 6.72
C ARG A 225 24.31 -8.54 5.62
N PHE A 226 23.85 -8.40 4.38
CA PHE A 226 24.65 -7.85 3.29
C PHE A 226 25.04 -6.39 3.57
N GLN A 227 24.11 -5.56 4.05
CA GLN A 227 24.36 -4.16 4.43
C GLN A 227 25.48 -4.04 5.47
N ARG A 228 25.49 -4.89 6.49
CA ARG A 228 26.51 -4.89 7.57
C ARG A 228 27.85 -5.51 7.18
N SER A 229 27.91 -6.25 6.06
CA SER A 229 29.13 -6.90 5.60
C SER A 229 30.15 -5.90 5.02
N ASP A 230 31.42 -6.30 4.96
CA ASP A 230 32.51 -5.49 4.39
C ASP A 230 32.51 -5.46 2.84
N LYS A 231 31.71 -6.32 2.19
CA LYS A 231 31.58 -6.43 0.72
C LYS A 231 32.92 -6.59 0.00
N SER A 232 33.94 -7.10 0.69
CA SER A 232 35.32 -7.17 0.21
C SER A 232 35.54 -8.19 -0.92
N TRP A 233 34.60 -9.10 -1.13
CA TRP A 233 34.61 -10.10 -2.21
C TRP A 233 34.22 -9.50 -3.58
N THR A 234 33.60 -8.33 -3.60
CA THR A 234 32.99 -7.73 -4.80
C THR A 234 34.03 -7.08 -5.71
N ARG A 235 33.81 -7.06 -7.03
CA ARG A 235 34.74 -6.44 -8.01
C ARG A 235 33.99 -5.69 -9.10
N ASP A 236 34.52 -4.56 -9.54
CA ASP A 236 33.92 -3.79 -10.64
C ASP A 236 33.93 -4.55 -11.97
N ASN A 237 34.99 -5.34 -12.22
CA ASN A 237 35.20 -6.05 -13.46
C ASN A 237 35.11 -7.58 -13.26
N LEU A 238 34.20 -8.22 -14.00
CA LEU A 238 34.01 -9.67 -13.99
C LEU A 238 35.29 -10.44 -14.38
N MET A 239 36.02 -9.97 -15.38
CA MET A 239 37.20 -10.67 -15.90
C MET A 239 38.34 -10.67 -14.89
N ASP A 240 38.49 -9.60 -14.09
CA ASP A 240 39.49 -9.53 -13.02
C ASP A 240 39.14 -10.47 -11.85
N LEU A 241 37.85 -10.52 -11.49
CA LEU A 241 37.33 -11.48 -10.52
C LEU A 241 37.58 -12.92 -10.99
N LEU A 242 37.22 -13.22 -12.23
CA LEU A 242 37.44 -14.53 -12.84
C LEU A 242 38.93 -14.89 -12.88
N ALA A 243 39.79 -13.95 -13.27
CA ALA A 243 41.24 -14.17 -13.29
C ALA A 243 41.77 -14.51 -11.89
N SER A 244 41.30 -13.81 -10.85
CA SER A 244 41.67 -14.04 -9.45
C SER A 244 41.26 -15.44 -8.98
N ILE A 245 40.03 -15.86 -9.30
CA ILE A 245 39.52 -17.20 -8.96
C ILE A 245 40.27 -18.28 -9.72
N ARG A 246 40.50 -18.10 -11.03
CA ARG A 246 41.28 -19.05 -11.84
C ARG A 246 42.70 -19.23 -11.29
N TRP A 247 43.36 -18.13 -10.93
CA TRP A 247 44.67 -18.16 -10.31
C TRP A 247 44.63 -18.90 -8.97
N ALA A 248 43.61 -18.66 -8.15
CA ALA A 248 43.46 -19.33 -6.86
C ALA A 248 43.22 -20.83 -7.00
N VAL A 249 42.40 -21.26 -7.97
CA VAL A 249 42.20 -22.69 -8.28
C VAL A 249 43.50 -23.34 -8.76
N TYR A 250 44.17 -22.73 -9.74
CA TYR A 250 45.42 -23.28 -10.31
C TYR A 250 46.52 -23.43 -9.25
N ASN A 251 46.67 -22.43 -8.38
CA ASN A 251 47.69 -22.42 -7.32
C ASN A 251 47.20 -23.04 -5.99
N LYS A 252 45.98 -23.61 -5.97
CA LYS A 252 45.37 -24.25 -4.79
C LYS A 252 45.32 -23.33 -3.56
N LYS A 253 45.00 -22.06 -3.77
CA LYS A 253 44.93 -21.02 -2.73
C LYS A 253 43.53 -20.97 -2.12
N ALA A 254 43.28 -21.89 -1.19
CA ALA A 254 42.01 -22.04 -0.46
C ALA A 254 41.49 -20.71 0.13
N GLU A 255 42.34 -20.01 0.89
CA GLU A 255 41.95 -18.72 1.51
C GLU A 255 41.63 -17.62 0.51
N THR A 256 42.22 -17.69 -0.68
CA THR A 256 41.89 -16.69 -1.71
C THR A 256 40.52 -16.97 -2.29
N LEU A 257 40.16 -18.23 -2.57
CA LEU A 257 38.81 -18.56 -3.00
C LEU A 257 37.77 -18.17 -1.95
N ARG A 258 37.99 -18.52 -0.67
CA ARG A 258 37.06 -18.17 0.42
C ARG A 258 36.77 -16.67 0.48
N ARG A 259 37.78 -15.82 0.30
CA ARG A 259 37.62 -14.36 0.27
C ARG A 259 36.82 -13.82 -0.92
N TYR A 260 36.67 -14.61 -1.98
CA TYR A 260 35.87 -14.23 -3.15
C TYR A 260 34.46 -14.84 -3.13
N GLN A 261 34.16 -15.77 -2.22
CA GLN A 261 32.80 -16.29 -2.07
C GLN A 261 31.90 -15.17 -1.54
N SER A 262 30.73 -15.01 -2.16
CA SER A 262 29.73 -14.06 -1.68
C SER A 262 29.19 -14.41 -0.29
N GLU A 263 28.52 -13.45 0.34
CA GLU A 263 27.87 -13.63 1.63
C GLU A 263 26.85 -14.79 1.60
N LYS A 264 25.99 -14.83 0.57
CA LYS A 264 24.99 -15.88 0.35
C LYS A 264 25.49 -16.94 -0.65
N PHE A 265 26.77 -17.33 -0.56
CA PHE A 265 27.35 -18.30 -1.48
C PHE A 265 26.58 -19.62 -1.46
N PHE A 266 26.22 -20.12 -2.63
CA PHE A 266 25.49 -21.38 -2.74
C PHE A 266 26.28 -22.43 -3.52
N THR A 267 25.91 -23.69 -3.30
CA THR A 267 26.32 -24.82 -4.12
C THR A 267 25.12 -25.72 -4.35
N MET A 268 24.68 -25.85 -5.60
CA MET A 268 23.46 -26.60 -5.93
C MET A 268 23.54 -27.28 -7.29
N SER A 269 22.64 -28.21 -7.60
CA SER A 269 22.43 -28.67 -8.97
C SER A 269 21.53 -27.71 -9.75
N TRP A 270 21.54 -27.82 -11.08
CA TRP A 270 20.71 -26.98 -11.96
C TRP A 270 19.20 -27.10 -11.75
N SER A 271 18.73 -28.18 -11.13
CA SER A 271 17.31 -28.45 -10.89
C SER A 271 16.84 -28.08 -9.48
N GLN A 272 17.75 -27.63 -8.61
CA GLN A 272 17.44 -27.26 -7.23
C GLN A 272 16.99 -25.80 -7.14
N ASP A 273 16.14 -25.51 -6.16
CA ASP A 273 15.69 -24.15 -5.86
C ASP A 273 16.63 -23.51 -4.80
N GLU A 274 16.75 -22.18 -4.82
CA GLU A 274 17.46 -21.43 -3.77
C GLU A 274 16.86 -21.67 -2.38
N THR A 275 15.58 -22.04 -2.31
CA THR A 275 14.85 -22.33 -1.08
C THR A 275 15.08 -23.73 -0.51
N ASP A 276 15.74 -24.63 -1.25
CA ASP A 276 16.02 -25.99 -0.78
C ASP A 276 17.02 -26.01 0.39
N LEU A 277 16.75 -26.88 1.37
CA LEU A 277 17.53 -27.01 2.63
C LEU A 277 19.03 -27.26 2.43
N PHE A 278 19.45 -27.73 1.25
CA PHE A 278 20.84 -28.08 0.96
C PHE A 278 21.57 -27.06 0.07
N THR A 279 20.87 -26.05 -0.44
CA THR A 279 21.43 -25.10 -1.42
C THR A 279 22.52 -24.19 -0.84
N HIS A 280 22.43 -23.87 0.46
CA HIS A 280 23.43 -23.09 1.19
C HIS A 280 24.38 -23.95 2.04
N THR A 281 24.52 -25.24 1.71
CA THR A 281 25.51 -26.10 2.38
C THR A 281 26.91 -25.61 2.05
N ASN A 282 27.68 -25.22 3.06
CA ASN A 282 29.04 -24.70 2.86
C ASN A 282 29.98 -25.87 2.52
N ILE A 283 30.11 -26.20 1.24
CA ILE A 283 31.04 -27.22 0.78
C ILE A 283 32.46 -26.65 0.85
N ASP A 284 33.39 -27.38 1.48
CA ASP A 284 34.81 -27.02 1.49
C ASP A 284 35.42 -27.27 0.10
N ILE A 285 35.28 -26.31 -0.81
CA ILE A 285 35.83 -26.33 -2.18
C ILE A 285 37.31 -26.79 -2.21
N PRO A 286 38.20 -26.33 -1.30
CA PRO A 286 39.57 -26.81 -1.20
C PRO A 286 39.76 -28.32 -1.11
N SER A 287 38.82 -29.05 -0.49
CA SER A 287 38.87 -30.52 -0.42
C SER A 287 38.77 -31.20 -1.79
N PHE A 288 38.32 -30.49 -2.82
CA PHE A 288 38.21 -30.96 -4.21
C PHE A 288 39.41 -30.55 -5.07
N PHE A 289 40.41 -29.86 -4.52
CA PHE A 289 41.60 -29.52 -5.28
C PHE A 289 42.40 -30.76 -5.67
N ASN A 290 42.57 -30.95 -6.97
CA ASN A 290 43.47 -31.96 -7.52
C ASN A 290 44.22 -31.42 -8.74
N ARG A 291 45.08 -32.24 -9.37
CA ARG A 291 45.95 -31.81 -10.48
C ARG A 291 45.18 -31.52 -11.78
N ASN A 292 43.95 -32.02 -11.90
CA ASN A 292 43.16 -31.98 -13.12
C ASN A 292 42.13 -30.84 -13.11
N VAL A 293 41.98 -30.12 -11.99
CA VAL A 293 41.00 -29.03 -11.89
C VAL A 293 41.39 -27.90 -12.82
N GLN A 294 40.49 -27.59 -13.75
CA GLN A 294 40.67 -26.54 -14.74
C GLN A 294 39.41 -25.68 -14.82
N VAL A 295 39.60 -24.38 -15.03
CA VAL A 295 38.52 -23.39 -15.14
C VAL A 295 38.69 -22.66 -16.47
N ARG A 296 37.63 -22.67 -17.29
CA ARG A 296 37.63 -22.04 -18.61
C ARG A 296 37.91 -20.53 -18.47
N SER A 297 38.58 -19.94 -19.46
CA SER A 297 38.87 -18.50 -19.50
C SER A 297 37.79 -17.67 -20.20
N VAL A 298 36.82 -18.33 -20.82
CA VAL A 298 35.76 -17.71 -21.62
C VAL A 298 34.44 -18.03 -20.94
N LEU A 299 33.53 -17.05 -20.94
CA LEU A 299 32.17 -17.19 -20.44
C LEU A 299 31.40 -18.23 -21.24
N ASP A 300 30.49 -18.92 -20.57
CA ASP A 300 29.54 -19.82 -21.21
C ASP A 300 28.51 -19.01 -22.02
N PRO A 301 28.04 -19.49 -23.19
CA PRO A 301 27.04 -18.81 -24.01
C PRO A 301 25.73 -18.43 -23.29
N MET A 302 25.40 -19.10 -22.18
CA MET A 302 24.23 -18.74 -21.37
C MET A 302 24.39 -17.45 -20.53
N SER A 303 25.59 -16.88 -20.49
CA SER A 303 25.88 -15.64 -19.78
C SER A 303 25.22 -14.42 -20.45
N ASN A 304 24.86 -13.43 -19.64
CA ASN A 304 24.24 -12.18 -20.06
C ASN A 304 24.87 -10.97 -19.33
N GLU A 305 24.24 -9.80 -19.43
CA GLU A 305 24.77 -8.55 -18.85
C GLU A 305 24.76 -8.50 -17.31
N LYS A 306 23.95 -9.34 -16.67
CA LYS A 306 23.75 -9.40 -15.21
C LYS A 306 24.30 -10.67 -14.58
N GLU A 307 24.41 -11.75 -15.35
CA GLU A 307 24.81 -13.06 -14.86
C GLU A 307 25.85 -13.68 -15.79
N ALA A 308 26.83 -14.35 -15.21
CA ALA A 308 27.86 -15.01 -15.98
C ALA A 308 28.18 -16.40 -15.42
N PHE A 309 28.43 -17.32 -16.33
CA PHE A 309 28.66 -18.71 -16.04
C PHE A 309 30.00 -19.13 -16.63
N VAL A 310 30.80 -19.84 -15.84
CA VAL A 310 32.11 -20.33 -16.31
C VAL A 310 32.23 -21.82 -16.00
N ARG A 311 32.30 -22.61 -17.06
CA ARG A 311 32.54 -24.04 -16.97
C ARG A 311 33.91 -24.33 -16.36
N SER A 312 33.95 -25.27 -15.43
CA SER A 312 35.14 -25.83 -14.83
C SER A 312 35.01 -27.34 -14.73
N TRP A 313 36.13 -28.06 -14.76
CA TRP A 313 36.11 -29.52 -14.79
C TRP A 313 37.29 -30.12 -14.03
N GLY A 314 37.17 -31.43 -13.76
CA GLY A 314 38.21 -32.20 -13.10
C GLY A 314 38.14 -32.14 -11.57
N TRP A 315 37.04 -31.66 -10.97
CA TRP A 315 36.89 -31.50 -9.52
C TRP A 315 36.79 -32.81 -8.75
N SER A 316 35.94 -33.73 -9.19
CA SER A 316 35.75 -35.04 -8.56
C SER A 316 35.38 -36.10 -9.59
N TYR A 317 35.47 -37.37 -9.22
CA TYR A 317 35.05 -38.46 -10.10
C TYR A 317 33.51 -38.56 -10.22
N ARG A 318 32.76 -38.14 -9.20
CA ARG A 318 31.29 -38.25 -9.18
C ARG A 318 30.64 -37.11 -9.96
N ILE A 319 31.13 -35.90 -9.74
CA ILE A 319 30.65 -34.67 -10.36
C ILE A 319 31.89 -33.95 -10.90
N PRO A 320 32.33 -34.27 -12.12
CA PRO A 320 33.56 -33.73 -12.67
C PRO A 320 33.39 -32.29 -13.15
N THR A 321 32.20 -31.91 -13.62
CA THR A 321 31.91 -30.58 -14.18
C THR A 321 31.14 -29.71 -13.19
N TRP A 322 31.68 -28.52 -12.92
CA TRP A 322 31.03 -27.48 -12.11
C TRP A 322 30.97 -26.17 -12.92
N TYR A 323 29.92 -25.38 -12.72
CA TYR A 323 29.79 -24.05 -13.29
C TYR A 323 29.93 -23.01 -12.18
N LEU A 324 30.95 -22.16 -12.31
CA LEU A 324 31.12 -21.02 -11.43
C LEU A 324 30.12 -19.95 -11.86
N TYR A 325 29.24 -19.53 -10.94
CA TYR A 325 28.18 -18.57 -11.20
C TYR A 325 28.53 -17.21 -10.59
N PHE A 326 28.45 -16.19 -11.44
CA PHE A 326 28.71 -14.81 -11.10
C PHE A 326 27.48 -13.98 -11.40
N LYS A 327 27.21 -12.98 -10.57
CA LYS A 327 26.13 -12.04 -10.83
C LYS A 327 26.52 -10.63 -10.46
N LYS A 328 25.82 -9.67 -11.06
CA LYS A 328 25.82 -8.28 -10.61
C LYS A 328 25.00 -8.14 -9.34
N ILE A 329 25.52 -7.35 -8.41
CA ILE A 329 24.86 -7.00 -7.17
C ILE A 329 23.83 -5.92 -7.47
N ASP A 330 22.58 -6.17 -7.10
CA ASP A 330 21.52 -5.18 -7.07
C ASP A 330 21.43 -4.60 -5.65
N TYR A 331 22.09 -3.46 -5.45
CA TYR A 331 22.13 -2.77 -4.16
C TYR A 331 22.07 -1.25 -4.35
N PRO A 332 20.90 -0.70 -4.70
CA PRO A 332 20.77 0.73 -5.04
C PRO A 332 21.13 1.69 -3.91
N ALA A 333 21.20 1.21 -2.66
CA ALA A 333 21.59 1.99 -1.49
C ALA A 333 23.04 2.51 -1.55
N ASP A 334 23.93 1.83 -2.28
CA ASP A 334 25.33 2.24 -2.43
C ASP A 334 25.75 2.13 -3.91
N PRO A 335 25.85 3.26 -4.64
CA PRO A 335 26.26 3.27 -6.04
C PRO A 335 27.65 2.70 -6.32
N GLU A 336 28.56 2.69 -5.34
CA GLU A 336 29.90 2.11 -5.52
C GLU A 336 29.88 0.58 -5.50
N ILE A 337 28.91 0.00 -4.80
CA ILE A 337 28.70 -1.45 -4.72
C ILE A 337 27.71 -1.92 -5.78
N ASN A 338 26.71 -1.11 -6.09
CA ASN A 338 25.67 -1.44 -7.04
C ASN A 338 26.26 -1.74 -8.43
N GLY A 339 25.88 -2.89 -9.00
CA GLY A 339 26.37 -3.34 -10.29
C GLY A 339 27.76 -3.97 -10.29
N ARG A 340 28.46 -4.03 -9.15
CA ARG A 340 29.67 -4.85 -9.01
C ARG A 340 29.36 -6.33 -9.18
N TRP A 341 30.36 -7.09 -9.56
CA TRP A 341 30.29 -8.53 -9.70
C TRP A 341 30.68 -9.25 -8.41
N GLU A 342 29.98 -10.32 -8.11
CA GLU A 342 30.34 -11.29 -7.08
C GLU A 342 30.35 -12.70 -7.64
N TRP A 343 31.17 -13.56 -7.04
CA TRP A 343 31.08 -15.00 -7.25
C TRP A 343 30.02 -15.53 -6.30
N ALA A 344 28.82 -15.72 -6.85
CA ALA A 344 27.61 -15.99 -6.07
C ALA A 344 27.40 -17.47 -5.75
N GLY A 345 27.98 -18.38 -6.53
CA GLY A 345 27.83 -19.79 -6.25
C GLY A 345 28.44 -20.73 -7.27
N ILE A 346 28.07 -22.00 -7.12
CA ILE A 346 28.46 -23.10 -8.01
C ILE A 346 27.22 -23.92 -8.37
N TYR A 347 27.05 -24.17 -9.66
CA TYR A 347 26.14 -25.20 -10.16
C TYR A 347 26.89 -26.50 -10.47
N PHE A 348 26.33 -27.63 -10.03
CA PHE A 348 26.89 -28.96 -10.25
C PHE A 348 26.30 -29.62 -11.50
N GLY A 349 27.18 -30.24 -12.30
CA GLY A 349 26.82 -30.98 -13.50
C GLY A 349 26.90 -30.14 -14.78
N ASP A 350 26.78 -30.82 -15.92
CA ASP A 350 26.63 -30.16 -17.22
C ASP A 350 25.23 -29.52 -17.33
N THR A 351 25.13 -28.44 -18.09
CA THR A 351 23.86 -27.80 -18.46
C THR A 351 23.04 -28.76 -19.31
N PHE A 352 21.73 -28.84 -19.07
CA PHE A 352 20.79 -29.76 -19.75
C PHE A 352 20.86 -29.69 -21.28
#